data_AF-A0A060CA12-F1
#
_entry.id   AF-A0A060CA12-F1
#
_cell.length_a   1.000
_cell.length_b   1.000
_cell.length_c   1.000
_cell.angle_alpha   90.00
_cell.angle_beta   90.00
_cell.angle_gamma   90.00
#
_symmetry.space_group_name_H-M   'P 1'
#
loop_
_entity.id
_entity.type
_entity.pdbx_description
1 polymer ?
#
loop_
_entity_poly.entity_id
_entity_poly.type
_entity_poly.pdbx_seq_one_letter_code
_entity_poly.pdbx_strand_id
1 'polypeptide(L)'
;MGINYIRGIQSNNVSAIAKLFLGYAETQGGLNLAAERLNSRELYEVFATPFEAAINEADVDGIMGSYSEINGLPVGANPKIGRKILRDILGFKGMFTSDGAAIWKMYNYYKIAASY
;
A
#
# COMPACT_ATOMS: atom_id res chain seq x y z
N MET A 1 8.91 -13.37 7.68
CA MET A 1 7.97 -14.29 6.99
C MET A 1 7.71 -13.87 5.53
N GLY A 2 7.31 -12.62 5.26
CA GLY A 2 6.95 -12.16 3.90
C GLY A 2 7.96 -12.45 2.79
N ILE A 3 9.26 -12.19 3.02
CA ILE A 3 10.34 -12.45 2.04
C ILE A 3 10.30 -13.89 1.52
N ASN A 4 10.31 -14.87 2.42
CA ASN A 4 10.34 -16.29 2.04
C ASN A 4 9.05 -16.72 1.34
N TYR A 5 7.92 -16.12 1.72
CA TYR A 5 6.64 -16.38 1.07
C TYR A 5 6.61 -15.85 -0.38
N ILE A 6 7.11 -14.62 -0.59
CA ILE A 6 7.26 -14.01 -1.92
C ILE A 6 8.17 -14.87 -2.79
N ARG A 7 9.36 -15.23 -2.29
CA ARG A 7 10.31 -16.09 -3.01
C ARG A 7 9.68 -17.44 -3.39
N GLY A 8 8.91 -18.06 -2.48
CA GLY A 8 8.22 -19.32 -2.75
C GLY A 8 7.11 -19.21 -3.80
N ILE A 9 6.37 -18.10 -3.85
CA ILE A 9 5.38 -17.86 -4.92
C ILE A 9 6.10 -17.63 -6.25
N GLN A 10 7.06 -16.71 -6.28
CA GLN A 10 7.75 -16.31 -7.51
C GLN A 10 8.65 -17.40 -8.09
N SER A 11 9.16 -18.35 -7.29
CA SER A 11 9.90 -19.51 -7.81
C SER A 11 9.04 -20.44 -8.69
N ASN A 12 7.71 -20.32 -8.63
CA ASN A 12 6.77 -21.06 -9.47
C ASN A 12 6.35 -20.30 -10.73
N ASN A 13 7.06 -19.22 -11.11
CA ASN A 13 6.69 -18.31 -12.21
C ASN A 13 5.31 -17.66 -12.02
N VAL A 14 4.95 -17.39 -10.77
CA VAL A 14 3.71 -16.68 -10.40
C VAL A 14 4.10 -15.38 -9.71
N SER A 15 3.53 -14.25 -10.15
CA SER A 15 3.83 -12.96 -9.51
C SER A 15 3.23 -12.86 -8.12
N ALA A 16 4.05 -12.46 -7.14
CA ALA A 16 3.57 -12.15 -5.80
C ALA A 16 3.16 -10.67 -5.72
N ILE A 17 2.08 -10.40 -4.98
CA ILE A 17 1.60 -9.04 -4.72
C ILE A 17 1.55 -8.81 -3.21
N ALA A 18 2.44 -7.95 -2.69
CA ALA A 18 2.42 -7.58 -1.28
C ALA A 18 1.28 -6.58 -0.99
N LYS A 19 0.58 -6.75 0.13
CA LYS A 19 -0.60 -5.95 0.49
C LYS A 19 -0.79 -5.84 2.01
N LEU A 20 -1.47 -4.82 2.55
CA LEU A 20 -1.99 -3.63 1.87
C LEU A 20 -1.07 -2.43 2.13
N PHE A 21 -0.55 -1.82 1.06
CA PHE A 21 0.34 -0.67 1.13
C PHE A 21 -0.49 0.62 1.19
N LEU A 22 -0.58 1.36 2.28
CA LEU A 22 0.23 1.31 3.48
C LEU A 22 -0.68 1.56 4.70
N GLY A 23 -0.23 1.16 5.89
CA GLY A 23 -0.86 1.54 7.16
C GLY A 23 -2.17 0.83 7.51
N TYR A 24 -2.70 -0.02 6.62
CA TYR A 24 -4.06 -0.59 6.74
C TYR A 24 -4.36 -1.34 8.04
N ALA A 25 -3.34 -1.80 8.77
CA ALA A 25 -3.54 -2.45 10.06
C ALA A 25 -3.89 -1.47 11.21
N GLU A 26 -3.73 -0.15 11.01
CA GLU A 26 -3.93 0.89 12.03
C GLU A 26 -5.23 1.69 11.83
N THR A 27 -6.23 1.07 11.23
CA THR A 27 -7.55 1.69 11.06
C THR A 27 -8.19 1.99 12.42
N GLN A 28 -8.67 3.22 12.61
CA GLN A 28 -9.25 3.68 13.87
C GLN A 28 -10.38 2.75 14.36
N GLY A 29 -10.33 2.38 15.65
CA GLY A 29 -11.30 1.50 16.28
C GLY A 29 -11.26 0.04 15.79
N GLY A 30 -10.23 -0.36 15.02
CA GLY A 30 -10.15 -1.68 14.41
C GLY A 30 -11.21 -1.91 13.32
N LEU A 31 -11.83 -0.84 12.84
CA LEU A 31 -12.90 -0.91 11.85
C LEU A 31 -12.31 -0.94 10.45
N ASN A 32 -12.69 -1.95 9.68
CA ASN A 32 -12.35 -2.07 8.27
C ASN A 32 -12.66 -0.77 7.52
N LEU A 33 -11.70 -0.26 6.74
CA LEU A 33 -11.78 1.00 5.96
C LEU A 33 -11.79 2.30 6.77
N ALA A 34 -11.76 2.25 8.11
CA ALA A 34 -11.67 3.48 8.88
C ALA A 34 -10.35 4.22 8.60
N ALA A 35 -10.33 5.50 8.96
CA ALA A 35 -9.17 6.33 8.73
C ALA A 35 -7.95 5.86 9.54
N GLU A 36 -6.75 6.11 9.04
CA GLU A 36 -5.50 6.00 9.79
C GLU A 36 -4.97 7.38 10.19
N ARG A 37 -4.36 7.45 11.37
CA ARG A 37 -3.76 8.67 11.93
C ARG A 37 -2.32 8.38 12.35
N LEU A 38 -1.46 8.31 11.34
CA LEU A 38 -0.06 7.90 11.49
C LEU A 38 0.88 9.09 11.30
N ASN A 39 1.89 9.21 12.16
CA ASN A 39 2.99 10.15 11.93
C ASN A 39 3.96 9.59 10.88
N SER A 40 4.83 10.44 10.32
CA SER A 40 5.73 10.03 9.24
C SER A 40 6.78 9.01 9.66
N ARG A 41 7.22 9.05 10.93
CA ARG A 41 8.22 8.10 11.46
C ARG A 41 7.62 6.71 11.53
N GLU A 42 6.50 6.57 12.21
CA GLU A 42 5.80 5.30 12.38
C GLU A 42 5.36 4.71 11.05
N LEU A 43 4.82 5.56 10.15
CA LEU A 43 4.46 5.15 8.80
C LEU A 43 5.63 4.52 8.04
N TYR A 44 6.85 5.06 8.20
CA TYR A 44 8.04 4.51 7.57
C TYR A 44 8.59 3.31 8.34
N GLU A 45 9.01 3.52 9.59
CA GLU A 45 9.78 2.57 10.40
C GLU A 45 8.98 1.32 10.77
N VAL A 46 7.65 1.42 10.89
CA VAL A 46 6.78 0.28 11.24
C VAL A 46 6.09 -0.28 10.02
N PHE A 47 5.38 0.56 9.27
CA PHE A 47 4.49 0.07 8.21
C PHE A 47 5.17 -0.09 6.86
N ALA A 48 6.14 0.75 6.51
CA ALA A 48 6.82 0.67 5.20
C ALA A 48 7.97 -0.34 5.20
N THR A 49 8.66 -0.53 6.33
CA THR A 49 9.79 -1.46 6.50
C THR A 49 9.53 -2.87 5.95
N PRO A 50 8.37 -3.52 6.17
CA PRO A 50 8.10 -4.83 5.59
C PRO A 50 8.01 -4.82 4.05
N PHE A 51 7.55 -3.71 3.45
CA PHE A 51 7.50 -3.54 2.00
C PHE A 51 8.88 -3.23 1.44
N GLU A 52 9.69 -2.41 2.13
CA GLU A 52 11.10 -2.20 1.79
C GLU A 52 11.86 -3.52 1.71
N ALA A 53 11.66 -4.39 2.73
CA ALA A 53 12.24 -5.72 2.74
C ALA A 53 11.69 -6.61 1.61
N ALA A 54 10.39 -6.54 1.32
CA ALA A 54 9.80 -7.27 0.18
C ALA A 54 10.38 -6.83 -1.17
N ILE A 55 10.67 -5.54 -1.34
CA ILE A 55 11.26 -4.98 -2.56
C ILE A 55 12.73 -5.40 -2.65
N ASN A 56 13.53 -5.11 -1.63
CA ASN A 56 14.99 -5.22 -1.71
C ASN A 56 15.51 -6.66 -1.52
N GLU A 57 14.82 -7.47 -0.71
CA GLU A 57 15.28 -8.83 -0.39
C GLU A 57 14.56 -9.89 -1.21
N ALA A 58 13.34 -9.64 -1.66
CA ALA A 58 12.52 -10.65 -2.34
C ALA A 58 12.18 -10.31 -3.79
N ASP A 59 12.55 -9.11 -4.28
CA ASP A 59 12.24 -8.61 -5.61
C ASP A 59 10.76 -8.82 -5.96
N VAL A 60 9.86 -8.36 -5.07
CA VAL A 60 8.43 -8.56 -5.21
C VAL A 60 7.91 -7.93 -6.52
N ASP A 61 7.13 -8.67 -7.30
CA ASP A 61 6.63 -8.20 -8.61
C ASP A 61 5.60 -7.06 -8.48
N GLY A 62 4.75 -7.13 -7.45
CA GLY A 62 3.60 -6.25 -7.29
C GLY A 62 3.36 -5.77 -5.87
N ILE A 63 2.75 -4.59 -5.75
CA ILE A 63 2.24 -4.05 -4.49
C ILE A 63 0.80 -3.57 -4.70
N MET A 64 -0.09 -3.91 -3.76
CA MET A 64 -1.48 -3.46 -3.76
C MET A 64 -1.68 -2.35 -2.73
N GLY A 65 -2.18 -1.22 -3.20
CA GLY A 65 -2.50 -0.05 -2.41
C GLY A 65 -3.72 -0.26 -1.51
N SER A 66 -3.64 0.21 -0.27
CA SER A 66 -4.79 0.26 0.64
C SER A 66 -5.90 1.12 0.04
N TYR A 67 -7.14 0.70 0.29
CA TYR A 67 -8.33 1.46 -0.07
C TYR A 67 -8.79 2.42 1.03
N SER A 68 -8.07 2.46 2.16
CA SER A 68 -8.25 3.41 3.27
C SER A 68 -7.54 4.75 3.05
N GLU A 69 -7.70 5.67 4.02
CA GLU A 69 -7.03 6.97 4.03
C GLU A 69 -6.00 7.11 5.15
N ILE A 70 -4.89 7.77 4.83
CA ILE A 70 -3.89 8.20 5.82
C ILE A 70 -3.97 9.72 5.94
N ASN A 71 -4.30 10.21 7.14
CA ASN A 71 -4.37 11.65 7.45
C ASN A 71 -5.23 12.46 6.45
N GLY A 72 -6.39 11.94 6.05
CA GLY A 72 -7.36 12.64 5.20
C GLY A 72 -7.20 12.43 3.69
N LEU A 73 -6.24 11.61 3.25
CA LEU A 73 -6.05 11.31 1.82
C LEU A 73 -6.04 9.80 1.57
N PRO A 74 -6.89 9.28 0.66
CA PRO A 74 -6.87 7.88 0.24
C PRO A 74 -5.50 7.47 -0.28
N VAL A 75 -5.01 6.29 0.09
CA VAL A 75 -3.64 5.87 -0.28
C VAL A 75 -3.43 5.86 -1.79
N GLY A 76 -4.42 5.35 -2.55
CA GLY A 76 -4.37 5.34 -4.02
C GLY A 76 -4.29 6.73 -4.69
N ALA A 77 -4.65 7.80 -3.98
CA ALA A 77 -4.61 9.19 -4.46
C ALA A 77 -3.58 10.05 -3.72
N ASN A 78 -2.78 9.47 -2.81
CA ASN A 78 -1.87 10.23 -1.96
C ASN A 78 -0.44 10.26 -2.55
N PRO A 79 0.04 11.38 -3.13
CA PRO A 79 1.36 11.45 -3.74
C PRO A 79 2.51 11.29 -2.74
N LYS A 80 2.29 11.59 -1.46
CA LYS A 80 3.30 11.33 -0.42
C LYS A 80 3.53 9.84 -0.22
N ILE A 81 2.53 9.01 -0.50
CA ILE A 81 2.61 7.55 -0.37
C ILE A 81 3.07 6.92 -1.68
N GLY A 82 2.26 7.06 -2.73
CA GLY A 82 2.47 6.34 -3.99
C GLY A 82 3.64 6.85 -4.83
N ARG A 83 3.97 8.15 -4.76
CA ARG A 83 5.14 8.70 -5.45
C ARG A 83 6.34 8.77 -4.52
N LYS A 84 6.25 9.55 -3.44
CA LYS A 84 7.39 9.83 -2.57
C LYS A 84 7.88 8.58 -1.82
N ILE A 85 7.03 7.93 -1.02
CA ILE A 85 7.48 6.74 -0.26
C ILE A 85 7.75 5.57 -1.21
N LEU A 86 6.77 5.13 -1.99
CA LEU A 86 6.88 3.89 -2.76
C LEU A 86 7.93 3.95 -3.88
N ARG A 87 7.95 5.03 -4.67
CA ARG A 87 8.85 5.14 -5.84
C ARG A 87 10.17 5.80 -5.49
N ASP A 88 10.13 6.96 -4.84
CA ASP A 88 11.35 7.77 -4.64
C ASP A 88 12.20 7.28 -3.45
N ILE A 89 11.57 6.84 -2.35
CA ILE A 89 12.29 6.37 -1.14
C ILE A 89 12.56 4.86 -1.19
N LEU A 90 11.52 4.05 -1.36
CA LEU A 90 11.65 2.58 -1.38
C LEU A 90 12.15 2.02 -2.72
N GLY A 91 12.18 2.84 -3.78
CA GLY A 91 12.73 2.44 -5.07
C GLY A 91 11.92 1.37 -5.82
N PHE A 92 10.65 1.13 -5.47
CA PHE A 92 9.84 0.09 -6.11
C PHE A 92 9.61 0.39 -7.60
N LYS A 93 9.91 -0.58 -8.47
CA LYS A 93 9.77 -0.46 -9.93
C LYS A 93 8.66 -1.33 -10.52
N GLY A 94 8.10 -2.25 -9.73
CA GLY A 94 7.05 -3.16 -10.17
C GLY A 94 5.67 -2.53 -10.27
N MET A 95 4.66 -3.39 -10.41
CA MET A 95 3.27 -3.00 -10.58
C MET A 95 2.69 -2.48 -9.25
N PHE A 96 2.09 -1.29 -9.29
CA PHE A 96 1.29 -0.77 -8.17
C PHE A 96 -0.19 -0.80 -8.56
N THR A 97 -0.98 -1.61 -7.87
CA THR A 97 -2.39 -1.85 -8.18
C THR A 97 -3.30 -1.35 -7.07
N SER A 98 -4.57 -1.05 -7.38
CA SER A 98 -5.60 -0.75 -6.40
C SER A 98 -6.15 -2.02 -5.74
N ASP A 99 -6.64 -1.92 -4.51
CA ASP A 99 -7.56 -2.92 -3.98
C ASP A 99 -8.97 -2.80 -4.63
N GLY A 100 -9.82 -3.79 -4.36
CA GLY A 100 -11.20 -3.88 -4.83
C GLY A 100 -11.98 -2.59 -4.60
N ALA A 101 -12.47 -2.01 -5.70
CA ALA A 101 -13.24 -0.79 -5.72
C ALA A 101 -12.53 0.45 -5.13
N ALA A 102 -11.22 0.44 -4.89
CA ALA A 102 -10.53 1.60 -4.30
C ALA A 102 -10.66 2.86 -5.19
N ILE A 103 -10.62 2.69 -6.51
CA ILE A 103 -10.84 3.79 -7.46
C ILE A 103 -12.30 4.28 -7.39
N TRP A 104 -13.28 3.38 -7.23
CA TRP A 104 -14.70 3.77 -7.13
C TRP A 104 -14.98 4.53 -5.83
N LYS A 105 -14.30 4.14 -4.75
CA LYS A 105 -14.35 4.84 -3.47
C LYS A 105 -13.87 6.29 -3.58
N MET A 106 -12.98 6.63 -4.51
CA MET A 106 -12.58 8.03 -4.73
C MET A 106 -13.78 8.92 -5.08
N TYR A 107 -14.71 8.40 -5.90
CA TYR A 107 -15.93 9.09 -6.31
C TYR A 107 -17.06 8.95 -5.28
N ASN A 108 -17.41 7.71 -4.90
CA ASN A 108 -18.65 7.46 -4.16
C ASN A 108 -18.51 7.55 -2.63
N TYR A 109 -17.30 7.39 -2.08
CA TYR A 109 -17.04 7.34 -0.64
C TYR A 109 -16.28 8.58 -0.17
N TYR A 110 -15.08 8.81 -0.71
CA TYR A 110 -14.20 9.92 -0.32
C TYR A 110 -14.57 11.26 -0.93
N LYS A 111 -15.37 11.27 -2.01
CA LYS A 111 -15.84 12.48 -2.70
C LYS A 111 -14.70 13.38 -3.21
N ILE A 112 -13.61 12.79 -3.68
CA ILE A 112 -12.43 13.51 -4.20
C ILE A 112 -12.27 13.44 -5.72
N ALA A 113 -13.13 12.69 -6.40
CA ALA A 113 -13.17 12.61 -7.86
C ALA A 113 -14.54 13.08 -8.37
N ALA A 114 -14.56 13.73 -9.55
CA ALA A 114 -15.79 14.18 -10.19
C ALA A 114 -16.59 13.05 -10.86
N SER A 115 -15.91 11.94 -11.20
CA SER A 115 -16.47 10.74 -11.82
C SER A 115 -15.67 9.48 -11.43
N TYR A 116 -16.14 8.31 -11.86
CA TYR A 116 -15.43 7.03 -11.77
C TYR A 116 -14.90 6.61 -13.14
#